data_AF-A0A1H0MBY1-F1
#
_entry.id   AF-A0A1H0MBY1-F1
#
_cell.length_a   1.000
_cell.length_b   1.000
_cell.length_c   1.000
_cell.angle_alpha   90.00
_cell.angle_beta   90.00
_cell.angle_gamma   90.00
#
_symmetry.space_group_name_H-M   'P 1'
#
loop_
_entity.id
_entity.type
_entity.pdbx_description
1 polymer ?
#
loop_
_entity_poly.entity_id
_entity_poly.type
_entity_poly.pdbx_seq_one_letter_code
_entity_poly.pdbx_strand_id
1 'polypeptide(L)' 'MWDAAILEYEGYLRVRGELMALGLTDALADEYLDILNRLSTQVERLDPYDADFRSSDHSKGFAEAAASLKRMAELLGCK' A
#
# COMPACT_ATOMS: atom_id res chain seq x y z
N MET A 1 -24.09 -2.84 7.61
CA MET A 1 -23.24 -1.89 6.85
C MET A 1 -22.21 -1.19 7.73
N TRP A 2 -22.54 -0.82 8.95
CA TRP A 2 -21.58 -0.20 9.88
C TRP A 2 -20.48 -1.15 10.37
N ASP A 3 -20.80 -2.44 10.57
CA ASP A 3 -19.83 -3.40 11.13
C ASP A 3 -18.59 -3.61 10.25
N ALA A 4 -18.75 -3.55 8.92
CA ALA A 4 -17.62 -3.66 7.98
C ALA A 4 -16.69 -2.43 8.07
N ALA A 5 -17.25 -1.23 8.15
CA ALA A 5 -16.49 0.01 8.30
C ALA A 5 -15.75 0.07 9.65
N ILE A 6 -16.34 -0.49 10.71
CA ILE A 6 -15.68 -0.60 12.03
C ILE A 6 -14.49 -1.56 11.95
N LEU A 7 -14.66 -2.73 11.34
CA LEU A 7 -13.59 -3.72 11.18
C LEU A 7 -12.41 -3.18 10.35
N GLU A 8 -12.70 -2.45 9.27
CA GLU A 8 -11.68 -1.78 8.47
C GLU A 8 -10.92 -0.72 9.28
N TYR A 9 -11.63 0.07 10.08
CA TYR A 9 -11.03 1.10 10.92
C TYR A 9 -10.17 0.51 12.07
N GLU A 10 -10.63 -0.56 12.73
CA GLU A 10 -9.84 -1.29 13.72
C GLU A 10 -8.58 -1.91 13.09
N GLY A 11 -8.72 -2.45 11.87
CA GLY A 11 -7.60 -2.93 11.08
C GLY A 11 -6.57 -1.83 10.81
N TYR A 12 -7.02 -0.65 10.38
CA TYR A 12 -6.17 0.53 10.18
C TYR A 12 -5.44 0.92 11.47
N LEU A 13 -6.14 1.04 12.60
CA LEU A 13 -5.53 1.44 13.87
C LEU A 13 -4.46 0.45 14.34
N ARG A 14 -4.68 -0.86 14.14
CA ARG A 14 -3.71 -1.90 14.48
C ARG A 14 -2.43 -1.74 13.65
N VAL A 15 -2.53 -1.64 12.32
CA VAL A 15 -1.36 -1.51 11.45
C VAL A 15 -0.61 -0.20 11.74
N ARG A 16 -1.34 0.90 11.96
CA ARG A 16 -0.74 2.18 12.39
C ARG A 16 0.03 2.04 13.70
N GLY A 17 -0.52 1.33 14.69
CA GLY A 17 0.16 1.05 15.96
C GLY A 17 1.44 0.23 15.78
N GLU A 18 1.44 -0.76 14.90
CA GLU A 18 2.63 -1.55 14.56
C GLU A 18 3.72 -0.70 13.89
N LEU A 19 3.35 0.18 12.96
CA LEU A 19 4.28 1.11 12.31
C LEU A 19 4.93 2.07 13.32
N MET A 20 4.14 2.60 14.25
CA MET A 20 4.67 3.44 15.33
C MET A 20 5.60 2.66 16.26
N ALA A 21 5.31 1.38 16.54
CA ALA A 21 6.19 0.51 17.32
C ALA A 21 7.54 0.24 16.62
N LEU A 22 7.58 0.32 15.29
CA LEU A 22 8.80 0.29 14.47
C LEU A 22 9.54 1.63 14.44
N GLY A 23 9.05 2.65 15.15
CA GLY A 23 9.71 3.95 15.29
C GLY A 23 9.24 5.01 14.29
N LEU A 24 8.17 4.75 13.52
CA LEU A 24 7.59 5.77 12.66
C LEU A 24 6.85 6.81 13.51
N THR A 25 6.96 8.07 13.09
CA THR A 25 6.08 9.11 13.61
C THR A 25 4.67 8.91 13.06
N ASP A 26 3.69 9.54 13.71
CA ASP A 26 2.29 9.59 13.26
C ASP A 26 2.16 9.90 11.75
N ALA A 27 2.83 10.97 11.31
CA ALA A 27 2.80 11.42 9.93
C ALA A 27 3.43 10.41 8.94
N LEU A 28 4.50 9.71 9.36
CA LEU A 28 5.15 8.70 8.53
C LEU A 28 4.34 7.41 8.47
N ALA A 29 3.66 7.03 9.55
CA ALA A 29 2.76 5.89 9.57
C ALA A 29 1.54 6.13 8.65
N ASP A 30 0.98 7.34 8.66
CA ASP A 30 -0.09 7.74 7.74
C ASP A 30 0.40 7.75 6.27
N GLU A 31 1.59 8.31 6.01
CA GLU A 31 2.20 8.26 4.66
C GLU A 31 2.37 6.82 4.18
N TYR A 32 2.83 5.91 5.05
CA TYR A 32 3.00 4.51 4.73
C TYR A 32 1.67 3.85 4.35
N LEU A 33 0.60 4.10 5.11
CA LEU A 33 -0.72 3.52 4.88
C LEU A 33 -1.36 4.06 3.60
N ASP A 34 -1.17 5.35 3.30
CA ASP A 34 -1.60 5.94 2.03
C ASP A 34 -0.90 5.29 0.83
N ILE A 35 0.40 5.04 0.93
CA ILE A 35 1.15 4.35 -0.12
C ILE A 35 0.67 2.90 -0.27
N LEU A 36 0.47 2.19 0.85
CA LEU A 36 -0.04 0.82 0.85
C LEU A 36 -1.41 0.71 0.16
N ASN A 37 -2.31 1.65 0.41
CA ASN A 37 -3.64 1.66 -0.21
C ASN A 37 -3.56 1.90 -1.73
N ARG A 38 -2.72 2.84 -2.17
CA ARG A 38 -2.49 3.11 -3.60
C ARG A 38 -1.84 1.92 -4.30
N LEU A 39 -0.87 1.28 -3.66
CA LEU A 39 -0.21 0.09 -4.17
C LEU A 39 -1.19 -1.07 -4.31
N SER A 40 -2.06 -1.29 -3.32
CA SER A 40 -3.08 -2.35 -3.38
C SER A 40 -4.02 -2.12 -4.56
N THR A 41 -4.52 -0.90 -4.74
CA THR A 41 -5.35 -0.52 -5.91
C THR A 41 -4.61 -0.74 -7.24
N GLN A 42 -3.29 -0.47 -7.28
CA GLN A 42 -2.49 -0.70 -8.50
C GLN A 42 -2.31 -2.19 -8.77
N VAL A 43 -2.04 -3.01 -7.75
CA VAL A 43 -1.87 -4.46 -7.88
C VAL A 43 -3.17 -5.13 -8.31
N GLU A 44 -4.32 -4.70 -7.79
CA GLU A 44 -5.64 -5.19 -8.22
C GLU A 44 -5.90 -4.96 -9.72
N ARG A 45 -5.33 -3.90 -10.29
CA ARG A 45 -5.42 -3.61 -11.74
C ARG A 45 -4.43 -4.40 -12.58
N LEU A 46 -3.45 -5.04 -11.95
CA LEU A 46 -2.45 -5.87 -12.60
C LEU A 46 -2.88 -7.34 -12.56
N ASP A 47 -4.15 -7.62 -12.87
CA ASP A 47 -4.67 -8.99 -12.92
C ASP A 47 -4.08 -9.72 -14.14
N PRO A 48 -3.14 -10.68 -13.96
CA PRO A 48 -2.52 -11.38 -15.07
C PRO A 48 -3.48 -12.39 -15.74
N TYR A 49 -4.65 -12.63 -15.15
CA TYR A 49 -5.70 -13.47 -15.70
C TYR A 49 -6.72 -12.70 -16.54
N ASP A 50 -6.63 -11.37 -16.59
CA ASP A 50 -7.42 -10.57 -17.52
C ASP A 50 -7.04 -10.94 -18.97
N ALA A 51 -8.04 -11.30 -19.77
CA ALA A 51 -7.87 -11.74 -21.15
C ALA A 51 -7.25 -10.64 -22.04
N ASP A 52 -7.42 -9.38 -21.65
CA ASP A 52 -6.85 -8.21 -22.33
C ASP A 52 -5.54 -7.70 -21.69
N PHE A 53 -4.97 -8.45 -20.72
CA PHE A 53 -3.74 -8.05 -20.04
C PHE A 53 -2.56 -7.93 -21.00
N ARG A 54 -2.10 -6.70 -21.24
CA ARG A 54 -0.91 -6.42 -22.05
C ARG A 54 0.17 -5.78 -21.19
N SER A 55 1.29 -6.49 -21.01
CA SER A 55 2.45 -6.00 -20.25
C SER A 55 2.91 -4.60 -20.67
N SER A 56 2.82 -4.24 -21.96
CA SER A 56 3.15 -2.90 -22.47
C SER A 56 2.31 -1.80 -21.84
N ASP A 57 1.02 -2.05 -21.66
CA ASP A 57 0.02 -1.07 -21.23
C ASP A 57 0.10 -0.83 -19.71
N HIS A 58 0.68 -1.80 -19.00
CA HIS A 58 0.86 -1.80 -17.55
C HIS A 58 2.30 -1.52 -17.08
N SER A 59 3.25 -1.38 -18.01
CA SER A 59 4.67 -1.11 -17.70
C SER A 59 4.88 0.09 -16.77
N LYS A 60 4.10 1.16 -16.97
CA LYS A 60 4.08 2.34 -16.08
C LYS A 60 3.56 2.00 -14.68
N GLY A 61 2.51 1.18 -14.59
CA GLY A 61 1.95 0.71 -13.31
C GLY A 61 2.95 -0.12 -12.50
N PHE A 62 3.70 -1.01 -13.15
CA PHE A 62 4.79 -1.74 -12.50
C PHE A 62 5.91 -0.83 -11.98
N ALA A 63 6.30 0.20 -12.76
CA ALA A 63 7.31 1.16 -12.33
C ALA A 63 6.85 1.99 -11.13
N GLU A 64 5.58 2.42 -11.11
CA GLU A 64 4.97 3.15 -9.99
C GLU A 64 4.84 2.27 -8.74
N ALA A 65 4.46 1.00 -8.90
CA ALA A 65 4.40 0.03 -7.81
C ALA A 65 5.79 -0.21 -7.19
N ALA A 66 6.82 -0.37 -8.02
CA ALA A 66 8.20 -0.51 -7.57
C ALA A 66 8.71 0.73 -6.82
N ALA A 67 8.39 1.94 -7.31
CA ALA A 67 8.73 3.18 -6.62
C ALA A 67 8.01 3.31 -5.26
N SER A 68 6.74 2.90 -5.20
CA SER A 68 5.94 2.88 -3.96
C SER A 68 6.53 1.93 -2.93
N LEU A 69 6.88 0.70 -3.33
CA LEU A 69 7.56 -0.28 -2.48
C LEU A 69 8.90 0.24 -1.95
N LYS A 70 9.69 0.89 -2.81
CA LYS A 70 10.96 1.50 -2.40
C LYS A 70 10.73 2.58 -1.35
N ARG A 71 9.76 3.47 -1.56
CA ARG A 71 9.42 4.53 -0.59
C ARG A 71 8.99 3.95 0.76
N MET A 72 8.18 2.89 0.75
CA MET A 72 7.77 2.19 1.97
C MET A 72 8.96 1.59 2.72
N ALA A 73 9.93 0.99 2.01
CA ALA A 73 11.15 0.47 2.62
C ALA A 73 11.99 1.59 3.25
N GLU A 74 12.12 2.74 2.58
CA GLU A 74 12.82 3.92 3.10
C GLU A 74 12.18 4.46 4.39
N LEU A 75 10.85 4.49 4.47
CA LEU A 75 10.12 4.91 5.68
C LEU A 75 10.41 4.01 6.89
N LEU A 76 10.64 2.72 6.65
CA LEU A 76 11.00 1.74 7.69
C LEU A 76 12.50 1.71 7.99
N GLY A 77 13.32 2.51 7.29
CA GLY A 77 14.78 2.53 7.46
C GLY A 77 15.53 1.37 6.79
N CYS A 78 14.86 0.58 5.95
CA CYS A 78 15.50 -0.45 5.13
C CYS A 78 16.22 0.22 3.93
N LYS A 79 17.53 -0.03 3.78
CA LYS A 79 18.37 0.51 2.71
C LYS A 79 18.71 -0.56 1.67
#